data_AF-A0A8T5MW17-F1
#
_entry.id   AF-A0A8T5MW17-F1
#
_cell.length_a   1.000
_cell.length_b   1.000
_cell.length_c   1.000
_cell.angle_alpha   90.00
_cell.angle_beta   90.00
_cell.angle_gamma   90.00
#
_symmetry.space_group_name_H-M   'P 1'
#
loop_
_entity.id
_entity.type
_entity.pdbx_description
1 polymer ?
#
loop_
_entity_poly.entity_id
_entity_poly.type
_entity_poly.pdbx_seq_one_letter_code
_entity_poly.pdbx_strand_id
1 'polypeptide(L)'
;MFKLRITPEFSEWFGAWIGDGDHSSIRRLALSNQVVELLHLHIKILTEYFNFPRERILAEVTTSSLDDNQIIRDRWSKLLLLPLQNIRTINRNPIARKECARVMANNVEITKFVRNNISTIRKRILNSNNEIMCAYLMGIFAAEGNVRTEKHQKHVRLGMKTIEDIDFAKLLLEKIGIETKLAINTSNDCYELSIFGYENLLKFRDFGGFGKHESKNIILNRQLSTYGKFPWSYRYQCLEAVLRNVNTITNYDAVNIFDMNYHNAKLMLSRFSKQGKLSVDKTNKTYTYKLKEI
;
A
#
# COMPACT_ATOMS: atom_id res chain seq x y z
N MET A 1 12.11 -31.92 -0.19
CA MET A 1 12.87 -30.70 0.19
C MET A 1 12.31 -29.52 -0.59
N PHE A 2 11.91 -28.43 0.06
CA PHE A 2 11.32 -27.28 -0.62
C PHE A 2 12.36 -26.56 -1.49
N LYS A 3 11.99 -26.25 -2.75
CA LYS A 3 12.84 -25.47 -3.65
C LYS A 3 12.43 -24.00 -3.56
N LEU A 4 13.37 -23.12 -3.22
CA LEU A 4 13.08 -21.69 -3.15
C LEU A 4 12.89 -21.10 -4.57
N ARG A 5 11.66 -20.72 -4.91
CA ARG A 5 11.25 -19.99 -6.11
C ARG A 5 10.66 -18.63 -5.68
N ILE A 6 11.23 -17.53 -6.16
CA ILE A 6 10.71 -16.20 -5.88
C ILE A 6 9.84 -15.77 -7.05
N THR A 7 8.52 -15.74 -6.84
CA THR A 7 7.55 -15.18 -7.79
C THR A 7 6.94 -13.91 -7.21
N PRO A 8 6.25 -13.07 -8.00
CA PRO A 8 5.49 -11.95 -7.47
C PRO A 8 4.55 -12.37 -6.32
N GLU A 9 3.76 -13.44 -6.47
CA GLU A 9 2.84 -13.86 -5.40
C GLU A 9 3.57 -14.32 -4.14
N PHE A 10 4.68 -15.06 -4.27
CA PHE A 10 5.48 -15.46 -3.11
C PHE A 10 6.08 -14.25 -2.41
N SER A 11 6.56 -13.26 -3.17
CA SER A 11 7.12 -12.02 -2.62
C SER A 11 6.08 -11.18 -1.90
N GLU A 12 4.88 -11.01 -2.48
CA GLU A 12 3.76 -10.34 -1.81
C GLU A 12 3.39 -11.03 -0.51
N TRP A 13 3.28 -12.36 -0.53
CA TRP A 13 3.02 -13.12 0.68
C TRP A 13 4.13 -12.96 1.72
N PHE A 14 5.39 -13.02 1.28
CA PHE A 14 6.52 -12.91 2.19
C PHE A 14 6.56 -11.53 2.86
N GLY A 15 6.29 -10.45 2.11
CA GLY A 15 6.12 -9.11 2.67
C GLY A 15 5.00 -9.04 3.71
N ALA A 16 3.83 -9.59 3.39
CA ALA A 16 2.70 -9.63 4.33
C ALA A 16 2.99 -10.46 5.58
N TRP A 17 3.70 -11.59 5.44
CA TRP A 17 4.09 -12.45 6.55
C TRP A 17 5.19 -11.83 7.42
N ILE A 18 6.11 -11.04 6.86
CA ILE A 18 7.08 -10.29 7.67
C ILE A 18 6.34 -9.30 8.60
N GLY A 19 5.30 -8.61 8.12
CA GLY A 19 4.48 -7.71 8.94
C GLY A 19 3.57 -8.44 9.94
N ASP A 20 2.58 -9.18 9.43
CA ASP A 20 1.48 -9.76 10.24
C ASP A 20 1.67 -11.24 10.62
N GLY A 21 2.85 -11.80 10.36
CA GLY A 21 3.17 -13.20 10.66
C GLY A 21 3.40 -13.47 12.14
N ASP A 22 3.04 -14.68 12.59
CA ASP A 22 3.46 -15.17 13.91
C ASP A 22 4.93 -15.64 13.87
N HIS A 23 5.83 -14.77 14.31
CA HIS A 23 7.27 -15.05 14.41
C HIS A 23 7.67 -15.73 15.74
N SER A 24 6.73 -15.93 16.68
CA SER A 24 7.04 -16.46 18.02
C SER A 24 7.22 -17.99 18.04
N SER A 25 6.51 -18.74 17.20
CA SER A 25 6.49 -20.21 17.27
C SER A 25 7.25 -20.89 16.13
N ILE A 26 8.20 -21.76 16.44
CA ILE A 26 8.90 -22.58 15.43
C ILE A 26 8.05 -23.73 14.86
N ARG A 27 6.87 -23.99 15.45
CA ARG A 27 6.04 -25.17 15.12
C ARG A 27 4.96 -24.86 14.09
N ARG A 28 4.65 -23.58 13.88
CA ARG A 28 3.59 -23.16 12.98
C ARG A 28 4.01 -21.94 12.18
N LEU A 29 3.57 -21.92 10.93
CA LEU A 29 3.58 -20.73 10.11
C LEU A 29 2.16 -20.17 10.15
N ALA A 30 2.02 -18.92 10.58
CA ALA A 30 0.71 -18.29 10.68
C ALA A 30 0.77 -16.82 10.25
N LEU A 31 -0.37 -16.31 9.78
CA LEU A 31 -0.60 -14.91 9.42
C LEU A 31 -1.95 -14.47 9.99
N SER A 32 -1.97 -13.31 10.65
CA SER A 32 -3.18 -12.77 11.29
C SER A 32 -3.60 -11.48 10.61
N ASN A 33 -4.77 -11.42 10.00
CA ASN A 33 -5.22 -10.19 9.33
C ASN A 33 -6.76 -10.09 9.31
N GLN A 34 -7.27 -8.88 9.11
CA GLN A 34 -8.69 -8.58 8.90
C GLN A 34 -9.09 -8.64 7.41
N VAL A 35 -8.12 -8.54 6.49
CA VAL A 35 -8.29 -8.57 5.05
C VAL A 35 -8.27 -10.02 4.57
N VAL A 36 -9.41 -10.51 4.09
CA VAL A 36 -9.61 -11.90 3.68
C VAL A 36 -8.68 -12.29 2.53
N GLU A 37 -8.41 -11.35 1.62
CA GLU A 37 -7.57 -11.54 0.44
C GLU A 37 -6.10 -11.82 0.81
N LEU A 38 -5.59 -11.22 1.89
CA LEU A 38 -4.26 -11.54 2.42
C LEU A 38 -4.23 -12.93 3.06
N LEU A 39 -5.32 -13.33 3.72
CA LEU A 39 -5.45 -14.68 4.28
C LEU A 39 -5.57 -15.73 3.17
N HIS A 40 -6.29 -15.43 2.08
CA HIS A 40 -6.32 -16.27 0.88
C HIS A 40 -4.95 -16.40 0.24
N LEU A 41 -4.19 -15.31 0.14
CA LEU A 41 -2.80 -15.36 -0.34
C LEU A 41 -1.95 -16.29 0.54
N HIS A 42 -2.09 -16.20 1.88
CA HIS A 42 -1.39 -17.09 2.80
C HIS A 42 -1.78 -18.56 2.59
N ILE A 43 -3.08 -18.86 2.49
CA ILE A 43 -3.59 -20.21 2.22
C ILE A 43 -3.05 -20.72 0.89
N LYS A 44 -3.08 -19.90 -0.17
CA LYS A 44 -2.58 -20.26 -1.50
C LYS A 44 -1.10 -20.63 -1.46
N ILE A 45 -0.26 -19.85 -0.77
CA ILE A 45 1.16 -20.18 -0.64
C ILE A 45 1.36 -21.47 0.16
N LEU A 46 0.58 -21.70 1.23
CA LEU A 46 0.63 -22.97 1.95
C LEU A 46 0.30 -24.15 1.03
N THR A 47 -0.80 -24.06 0.27
CA THR A 47 -1.29 -25.18 -0.55
C THR A 47 -0.51 -25.39 -1.83
N GLU A 48 -0.19 -24.34 -2.58
CA GLU A 48 0.40 -24.46 -3.91
C GLU A 48 1.92 -24.47 -3.87
N TYR A 49 2.53 -23.66 -3.00
CA TYR A 49 3.98 -23.53 -2.95
C TYR A 49 4.60 -24.54 -1.99
N PHE A 50 4.02 -24.70 -0.79
CA PHE A 50 4.51 -25.66 0.20
C PHE A 50 3.83 -27.03 0.11
N ASN A 51 2.87 -27.22 -0.80
CA ASN A 51 2.08 -28.45 -0.93
C ASN A 51 1.47 -28.89 0.41
N PHE A 52 1.11 -27.92 1.27
CA PHE A 52 0.51 -28.19 2.57
C PHE A 52 -0.98 -28.48 2.38
N PRO A 53 -1.50 -29.61 2.89
CA PRO A 53 -2.88 -29.99 2.61
C PRO A 53 -3.88 -29.00 3.21
N ARG A 54 -4.84 -28.54 2.38
CA ARG A 54 -5.78 -27.47 2.74
C ARG A 54 -6.64 -27.85 3.96
N GLU A 55 -7.04 -29.11 4.04
CA GLU A 55 -7.80 -29.70 5.13
C GLU A 55 -7.04 -29.74 6.47
N ARG A 56 -5.73 -29.47 6.46
CA ARG A 56 -4.89 -29.35 7.67
C ARG A 56 -4.62 -27.90 8.08
N ILE A 57 -5.07 -26.92 7.29
CA ILE A 57 -4.95 -25.50 7.62
C ILE A 57 -6.02 -25.15 8.65
N LEU A 58 -5.62 -24.54 9.76
CA LEU A 58 -6.51 -24.13 10.83
C LEU A 58 -6.69 -22.61 10.81
N ALA A 59 -7.81 -22.14 11.35
CA ALA A 59 -8.03 -20.72 11.62
C ALA A 59 -8.56 -20.49 13.03
N GLU A 60 -8.12 -19.39 13.63
CA GLU A 60 -8.67 -18.80 14.85
C GLU A 60 -9.25 -17.44 14.48
N VAL A 61 -10.43 -17.11 15.01
CA VAL A 61 -11.09 -15.82 14.76
C VAL A 61 -11.09 -15.01 16.04
N THR A 62 -10.69 -13.75 15.97
CA THR A 62 -10.86 -12.78 17.06
C THR A 62 -11.97 -11.81 16.68
N THR A 63 -12.97 -11.66 17.54
CA THR A 63 -14.14 -10.82 17.27
C THR A 63 -14.58 -10.06 18.51
N SER A 64 -15.23 -8.92 18.32
CA SER A 64 -16.02 -8.24 19.35
C SER A 64 -17.52 -8.58 19.25
N SER A 65 -17.94 -9.31 18.21
CA SER A 65 -19.35 -9.69 18.02
C SER A 65 -19.85 -10.58 19.15
N LEU A 66 -21.13 -10.40 19.53
CA LEU A 66 -21.83 -11.25 20.47
C LEU A 66 -22.51 -12.46 19.80
N ASP A 67 -22.50 -12.53 18.46
CA ASP A 67 -23.08 -13.61 17.67
C ASP A 67 -22.70 -14.99 18.18
N ASP A 68 -23.56 -15.98 17.93
CA ASP A 68 -23.26 -17.37 18.27
C ASP A 68 -21.97 -17.86 17.57
N ASN A 69 -21.16 -18.65 18.29
CA ASN A 69 -19.86 -19.11 17.79
C ASN A 69 -20.02 -19.93 16.49
N GLN A 70 -21.12 -20.65 16.30
CA GLN A 70 -21.38 -21.42 15.10
C GLN A 70 -21.61 -20.52 13.89
N ILE A 71 -22.35 -19.42 14.05
CA ILE A 71 -22.59 -18.42 13.00
C ILE A 71 -21.25 -17.81 12.53
N ILE A 72 -20.38 -17.48 13.48
CA ILE A 72 -19.05 -16.91 13.17
C ILE A 72 -18.18 -17.94 12.45
N ARG A 73 -18.17 -19.21 12.91
CA ARG A 73 -17.44 -20.29 12.25
C ARG A 73 -17.93 -20.53 10.83
N ASP A 74 -19.24 -20.58 10.60
CA ASP A 74 -19.82 -20.77 9.27
C ASP A 74 -19.44 -19.62 8.33
N ARG A 75 -19.50 -18.37 8.82
CA ARG A 75 -19.09 -17.19 8.05
C ARG A 75 -17.62 -17.27 7.64
N TRP A 76 -16.71 -17.52 8.58
CA TRP A 76 -15.27 -17.59 8.29
C TRP A 76 -14.86 -18.83 7.50
N SER A 77 -15.55 -19.95 7.70
CA SER A 77 -15.37 -21.16 6.88
C SER A 77 -15.66 -20.85 5.41
N LYS A 78 -16.76 -20.14 5.12
CA LYS A 78 -17.11 -19.68 3.77
C LYS A 78 -16.12 -18.64 3.24
N LEU A 79 -15.81 -17.61 4.04
CA LEU A 79 -14.86 -16.56 3.63
C LEU A 79 -13.49 -17.13 3.29
N LEU A 80 -12.96 -18.06 4.09
CA LEU A 80 -11.62 -18.64 3.88
C LEU A 80 -11.62 -19.89 3.00
N LEU A 81 -12.80 -20.39 2.62
CA LEU A 81 -12.98 -21.67 1.92
C LEU A 81 -12.25 -22.81 2.67
N LEU A 82 -12.41 -22.87 3.99
CA LEU A 82 -11.84 -23.91 4.86
C LEU A 82 -12.97 -24.77 5.42
N PRO A 83 -12.74 -26.06 5.70
CA PRO A 83 -13.73 -26.89 6.40
C PRO A 83 -14.15 -26.26 7.72
N LEU A 84 -15.43 -26.39 8.08
CA LEU A 84 -15.99 -25.76 9.28
C LEU A 84 -15.22 -26.14 10.56
N GLN A 85 -14.87 -27.42 10.70
CA GLN A 85 -14.09 -27.95 11.81
C GLN A 85 -12.67 -27.38 11.93
N ASN A 86 -12.19 -26.70 10.89
CA ASN A 86 -10.89 -26.04 10.89
C ASN A 86 -10.94 -24.61 11.43
N ILE A 87 -12.13 -24.03 11.63
CA ILE A 87 -12.32 -22.78 12.37
C ILE A 87 -12.40 -23.13 13.87
N ARG A 88 -11.23 -23.32 14.49
CA ARG A 88 -11.10 -23.99 15.79
C ARG A 88 -11.60 -23.13 16.93
N THR A 89 -11.10 -21.90 17.01
CA THR A 89 -11.27 -21.03 18.18
C THR A 89 -11.91 -19.72 17.79
N ILE A 90 -12.90 -19.29 18.57
CA ILE A 90 -13.49 -17.95 18.51
C ILE A 90 -13.07 -17.22 19.79
N ASN A 91 -12.13 -16.28 19.67
CA ASN A 91 -11.64 -15.45 20.75
C ASN A 91 -12.50 -14.18 20.84
N ARG A 92 -13.27 -14.03 21.92
CA ARG A 92 -14.05 -12.82 22.16
C ARG A 92 -13.17 -11.75 22.79
N ASN A 93 -13.00 -10.65 22.07
CA ASN A 93 -12.23 -9.49 22.49
C ASN A 93 -13.09 -8.21 22.31
N PRO A 94 -13.67 -7.66 23.39
CA PRO A 94 -14.58 -6.51 23.29
C PRO A 94 -13.90 -5.23 22.78
N ILE A 95 -12.57 -5.12 22.89
CA ILE A 95 -11.82 -3.96 22.38
C ILE A 95 -11.40 -4.10 20.90
N ALA A 96 -11.68 -5.24 20.27
CA ALA A 96 -11.38 -5.44 18.86
C ALA A 96 -12.28 -4.54 18.00
N ARG A 97 -11.67 -3.57 17.31
CA ARG A 97 -12.39 -2.65 16.42
C ARG A 97 -12.97 -3.33 15.19
N LYS A 98 -12.34 -4.43 14.76
CA LYS A 98 -12.72 -5.24 13.60
C LYS A 98 -12.43 -6.69 13.93
N GLU A 99 -13.26 -7.56 13.36
CA GLU A 99 -13.02 -9.00 13.38
C GLU A 99 -11.79 -9.33 12.53
N CYS A 100 -10.95 -10.26 13.00
CA CYS A 100 -9.79 -10.73 12.27
C CYS A 100 -9.64 -12.24 12.42
N ALA A 101 -8.91 -12.86 11.48
CA ALA A 101 -8.58 -14.27 11.57
C ALA A 101 -7.07 -14.48 11.51
N ARG A 102 -6.61 -15.48 12.27
CA ARG A 102 -5.27 -16.03 12.21
C ARG A 102 -5.35 -17.38 11.51
N VAL A 103 -4.79 -17.47 10.32
CA VAL A 103 -4.68 -18.73 9.58
C VAL A 103 -3.31 -19.34 9.85
N MET A 104 -3.27 -20.65 10.12
CA MET A 104 -2.05 -21.33 10.54
C MET A 104 -1.89 -22.74 9.94
N ALA A 105 -0.64 -23.09 9.64
CA ALA A 105 -0.20 -24.43 9.30
C ALA A 105 0.78 -24.95 10.35
N ASN A 106 0.40 -26.01 11.07
CA ASN A 106 1.25 -26.67 12.06
C ASN A 106 2.26 -27.59 11.36
N ASN A 107 3.36 -27.02 10.89
CA ASN A 107 4.43 -27.73 10.22
C ASN A 107 5.80 -27.11 10.54
N VAL A 108 6.63 -27.85 11.29
CA VAL A 108 7.97 -27.43 11.70
C VAL A 108 8.91 -27.26 10.51
N GLU A 109 8.82 -28.13 9.50
CA GLU A 109 9.71 -28.10 8.34
C GLU A 109 9.48 -26.85 7.49
N ILE A 110 8.21 -26.52 7.20
CA ILE A 110 7.84 -25.29 6.48
C ILE A 110 8.31 -24.07 7.27
N THR A 111 8.03 -24.04 8.57
CA THR A 111 8.37 -22.89 9.43
C THR A 111 9.89 -22.67 9.50
N LYS A 112 10.66 -23.75 9.72
CA LYS A 112 12.13 -23.70 9.70
C LYS A 112 12.66 -23.29 8.33
N PHE A 113 12.10 -23.83 7.25
CA PHE A 113 12.50 -23.49 5.90
C PHE A 113 12.36 -21.98 5.64
N VAL A 114 11.19 -21.39 5.92
CA VAL A 114 10.97 -19.95 5.70
C VAL A 114 11.91 -19.12 6.56
N ARG A 115 11.98 -19.40 7.88
CA ARG A 115 12.80 -18.62 8.82
C ARG A 115 14.30 -18.68 8.52
N ASN A 116 14.82 -19.87 8.25
CA ASN A 116 16.24 -20.05 7.95
C ASN A 116 16.64 -19.44 6.60
N ASN A 117 15.67 -19.14 5.73
CA ASN A 117 15.92 -18.56 4.41
C ASN A 117 15.57 -17.08 4.32
N ILE A 118 15.20 -16.37 5.41
CA ILE A 118 14.82 -14.95 5.36
C ILE A 118 15.85 -14.09 4.62
N SER A 119 17.14 -14.20 5.00
CA SER A 119 18.23 -13.44 4.38
C SER A 119 18.40 -13.79 2.89
N THR A 120 18.29 -15.07 2.55
CA THR A 120 18.38 -15.56 1.17
C THR A 120 17.20 -15.08 0.32
N ILE A 121 15.98 -15.11 0.87
CA ILE A 121 14.76 -14.60 0.23
C ILE A 121 14.92 -13.11 -0.04
N ARG A 122 15.31 -12.32 0.97
CA ARG A 122 15.55 -10.88 0.83
C ARG A 122 16.57 -10.57 -0.26
N LYS A 123 17.71 -11.26 -0.25
CA LYS A 123 18.75 -11.09 -1.27
C LYS A 123 18.23 -11.39 -2.68
N ARG A 124 17.43 -12.44 -2.84
CA ARG A 124 16.84 -12.79 -4.14
C ARG A 124 15.81 -11.75 -4.60
N ILE A 125 14.94 -11.27 -3.71
CA ILE A 125 13.98 -10.20 -4.01
C ILE A 125 14.72 -8.92 -4.44
N LEU A 126 15.74 -8.51 -3.69
CA LEU A 126 16.54 -7.30 -3.97
C LEU A 126 17.23 -7.34 -5.35
N ASN A 127 17.59 -8.54 -5.81
CA ASN A 127 18.26 -8.76 -7.09
C ASN A 127 17.28 -9.16 -8.22
N SER A 128 15.98 -9.14 -7.97
CA SER A 128 14.95 -9.46 -8.95
C SER A 128 14.51 -8.21 -9.75
N ASN A 129 13.59 -8.41 -10.69
CA ASN A 129 12.97 -7.33 -11.45
C ASN A 129 12.03 -6.47 -10.57
N ASN A 130 11.59 -5.33 -11.11
CA ASN A 130 10.71 -4.40 -10.41
C ASN A 130 9.39 -5.05 -9.97
N GLU A 131 8.84 -5.95 -10.77
CA GLU A 131 7.59 -6.65 -10.44
C GLU A 131 7.68 -7.42 -9.12
N ILE A 132 8.75 -8.19 -8.92
CA ILE A 132 8.99 -8.95 -7.68
C ILE A 132 9.26 -8.04 -6.49
N MET A 133 10.00 -6.94 -6.69
CA MET A 133 10.29 -5.95 -5.64
C MET A 133 9.00 -5.22 -5.21
N CYS A 134 8.21 -4.76 -6.17
CA CYS A 134 6.92 -4.13 -5.95
C CYS A 134 5.95 -5.08 -5.25
N ALA A 135 5.95 -6.37 -5.62
CA ALA A 135 5.11 -7.36 -4.95
C ALA A 135 5.44 -7.50 -3.46
N TYR A 136 6.73 -7.59 -3.10
CA TYR A 136 7.13 -7.57 -1.69
C TYR A 136 6.64 -6.31 -0.96
N LEU A 137 6.83 -5.14 -1.59
CA LEU A 137 6.39 -3.86 -1.04
C LEU A 137 4.87 -3.82 -0.85
N MET A 138 4.09 -4.28 -1.83
CA MET A 138 2.63 -4.39 -1.71
C MET A 138 2.23 -5.22 -0.47
N GLY A 139 2.88 -6.36 -0.26
CA GLY A 139 2.63 -7.22 0.89
C GLY A 139 2.91 -6.57 2.24
N ILE A 140 4.11 -6.00 2.41
CA ILE A 140 4.51 -5.41 3.69
C ILE A 140 3.71 -4.14 4.01
N PHE A 141 3.39 -3.32 3.00
CA PHE A 141 2.51 -2.16 3.20
C PHE A 141 1.07 -2.57 3.46
N ALA A 142 0.56 -3.64 2.82
CA ALA A 142 -0.77 -4.17 3.12
C ALA A 142 -0.89 -4.54 4.60
N ALA A 143 0.13 -5.17 5.18
CA ALA A 143 0.20 -5.50 6.60
C ALA A 143 0.35 -4.24 7.47
N GLU A 144 1.53 -3.61 7.43
CA GLU A 144 1.96 -2.62 8.43
C GLU A 144 1.84 -1.15 7.95
N GLY A 145 1.61 -0.97 6.66
CA GLY A 145 1.52 0.36 6.07
C GLY A 145 0.26 1.12 6.49
N ASN A 146 0.34 2.45 6.52
CA ASN A 146 -0.83 3.30 6.73
C ASN A 146 -0.74 4.62 5.93
N VAL A 147 -1.88 5.23 5.65
CA VAL A 147 -1.97 6.56 5.03
C VAL A 147 -2.31 7.59 6.09
N ARG A 148 -1.49 8.65 6.23
CA ARG A 148 -1.74 9.75 7.17
C ARG A 148 -2.56 10.85 6.50
N THR A 149 -3.78 11.06 6.98
CA THR A 149 -4.80 11.94 6.35
C THR A 149 -4.81 13.38 6.86
N GLU A 150 -3.88 13.74 7.74
CA GLU A 150 -3.83 15.09 8.31
C GLU A 150 -3.54 16.13 7.22
N LYS A 151 -4.25 17.27 7.27
CA LYS A 151 -4.29 18.29 6.21
C LYS A 151 -2.91 18.77 5.77
N HIS A 152 -1.94 18.78 6.68
CA HIS A 152 -0.57 19.27 6.45
C HIS A 152 0.47 18.15 6.31
N GLN A 153 0.09 16.88 6.47
CA GLN A 153 1.01 15.74 6.49
C GLN A 153 0.46 14.57 5.67
N LYS A 154 0.28 14.78 4.36
CA LYS A 154 -0.12 13.72 3.43
C LYS A 154 1.08 12.84 3.09
N HIS A 155 1.12 11.65 3.67
CA HIS A 155 2.18 10.68 3.43
C HIS A 155 1.68 9.26 3.67
N VAL A 156 2.37 8.31 3.06
CA VAL A 156 2.26 6.89 3.38
C VAL A 156 3.40 6.56 4.34
N ARG A 157 3.12 5.79 5.38
CA ARG A 157 4.12 5.34 6.34
C ARG A 157 4.11 3.83 6.48
N LEU A 158 5.26 3.27 6.82
CA LEU A 158 5.47 1.89 7.23
C LEU A 158 6.20 1.92 8.57
N GLY A 159 5.59 1.38 9.62
CA GLY A 159 6.20 1.30 10.95
C GLY A 159 6.54 -0.13 11.29
N MET A 160 7.76 -0.39 11.77
CA MET A 160 8.17 -1.73 12.23
C MET A 160 9.08 -1.64 13.45
N LYS A 161 9.16 -2.74 14.22
CA LYS A 161 10.03 -2.83 15.41
C LYS A 161 11.50 -3.05 15.07
N THR A 162 11.78 -3.70 13.94
CA THR A 162 13.12 -4.09 13.50
C THR A 162 13.61 -3.12 12.42
N ILE A 163 14.80 -2.56 12.61
CA ILE A 163 15.40 -1.63 11.64
C ILE A 163 15.75 -2.36 10.34
N GLU A 164 16.13 -3.64 10.41
CA GLU A 164 16.52 -4.46 9.26
C GLU A 164 15.39 -4.59 8.24
N ASP A 165 14.14 -4.62 8.72
CA ASP A 165 12.96 -4.76 7.86
C ASP A 165 12.61 -3.44 7.19
N ILE A 166 12.80 -2.33 7.91
CA ILE A 166 12.63 -0.97 7.40
C ILE A 166 13.70 -0.61 6.38
N ASP A 167 14.97 -0.92 6.66
CA ASP A 167 16.07 -0.70 5.73
C ASP A 167 15.89 -1.53 4.46
N PHE A 168 15.42 -2.77 4.59
CA PHE A 168 15.12 -3.59 3.42
C PHE A 168 13.98 -2.98 2.57
N ALA A 169 12.89 -2.54 3.19
CA ALA A 169 11.80 -1.87 2.47
C ALA A 169 12.27 -0.55 1.81
N LYS A 170 13.10 0.23 2.51
CA LYS A 170 13.70 1.48 2.00
C LYS A 170 14.57 1.22 0.77
N LEU A 171 15.46 0.24 0.81
CA LEU A 171 16.32 -0.12 -0.31
C LEU A 171 15.51 -0.51 -1.56
N LEU A 172 14.40 -1.24 -1.37
CA LEU A 172 13.52 -1.60 -2.48
C LEU A 172 12.79 -0.38 -3.05
N LEU A 173 12.29 0.53 -2.20
CA LEU A 173 11.63 1.77 -2.63
C LEU A 173 12.60 2.68 -3.42
N GLU A 174 13.84 2.82 -2.95
CA GLU A 174 14.88 3.60 -3.64
C GLU A 174 15.20 3.00 -5.02
N LYS A 175 15.31 1.67 -5.13
CA LYS A 175 15.52 0.98 -6.41
C LYS A 175 14.41 1.21 -7.43
N ILE A 176 13.16 1.37 -6.97
CA ILE A 176 12.03 1.70 -7.85
C ILE A 176 11.81 3.21 -7.99
N GLY A 177 12.75 4.03 -7.52
CA GLY A 177 12.76 5.48 -7.71
C GLY A 177 11.77 6.23 -6.83
N ILE A 178 11.49 5.71 -5.63
CA ILE A 178 10.66 6.37 -4.62
C ILE A 178 11.54 6.82 -3.46
N GLU A 179 11.55 8.13 -3.23
CA GLU A 179 12.27 8.72 -2.12
C GLU A 179 11.50 8.55 -0.81
N THR A 180 12.24 8.30 0.27
CA THR A 180 11.68 8.07 1.60
C THR A 180 12.43 8.87 2.65
N LYS A 181 11.79 9.08 3.81
CA LYS A 181 12.47 9.54 5.02
C LYS A 181 12.32 8.49 6.11
N LEU A 182 13.40 8.24 6.83
CA LEU A 182 13.42 7.38 7.99
C LEU A 182 13.38 8.25 9.26
N ALA A 183 12.52 7.87 10.21
CA ALA A 183 12.45 8.46 11.53
C ALA A 183 12.34 7.37 12.59
N ILE A 184 12.81 7.66 13.80
CA ILE A 184 12.56 6.82 14.97
C ILE A 184 11.35 7.40 15.70
N ASN A 185 10.30 6.59 15.88
CA ASN A 185 9.15 6.96 16.68
C ASN A 185 9.39 6.50 18.13
N THR A 186 9.83 7.45 18.95
CA THR A 186 10.18 7.22 20.36
C THR A 186 9.02 6.78 21.24
N SER A 187 7.76 7.05 20.85
CA SER A 187 6.60 6.71 21.67
C SER A 187 6.32 5.21 21.73
N ASN A 188 6.67 4.46 20.68
CA ASN A 188 6.35 3.03 20.54
C ASN A 188 7.59 2.17 20.27
N ASP A 189 8.79 2.76 20.39
CA ASP A 189 10.07 2.13 20.05
C ASP A 189 10.03 1.43 18.68
N CYS A 190 9.56 2.18 17.66
CA CYS A 190 9.45 1.68 16.31
C CYS A 190 10.11 2.60 15.29
N TYR A 191 10.66 1.99 14.25
CA TYR A 191 11.24 2.68 13.11
C TYR A 191 10.13 2.95 12.09
N GLU A 192 10.05 4.18 11.62
CA GLU A 192 9.02 4.63 10.68
C GLU A 192 9.67 5.10 9.38
N LEU A 193 9.29 4.45 8.29
CA LEU A 193 9.63 4.84 6.93
C LEU A 193 8.45 5.59 6.31
N SER A 194 8.69 6.77 5.78
CA SER A 194 7.64 7.62 5.22
C SER A 194 7.90 8.02 3.77
N ILE A 195 6.88 7.87 2.92
CA ILE A 195 6.83 8.27 1.52
C ILE A 195 6.09 9.61 1.43
N PHE A 196 6.81 10.65 1.04
CA PHE A 196 6.30 12.02 0.94
C PHE A 196 6.33 12.55 -0.48
N GLY A 197 5.48 13.53 -0.76
CA GLY A 197 5.46 14.21 -2.04
C GLY A 197 4.53 13.52 -3.03
N TYR A 198 3.83 14.32 -3.82
CA TYR A 198 2.82 13.82 -4.74
C TYR A 198 3.39 12.80 -5.73
N GLU A 199 4.56 13.07 -6.32
CA GLU A 199 5.17 12.19 -7.32
C GLU A 199 5.53 10.81 -6.73
N ASN A 200 6.05 10.77 -5.50
CA ASN A 200 6.36 9.51 -4.82
C ASN A 200 5.09 8.74 -4.43
N LEU A 201 4.06 9.44 -3.95
CA LEU A 201 2.76 8.82 -3.64
C LEU A 201 2.06 8.30 -4.90
N LEU A 202 2.21 9.00 -6.02
CA LEU A 202 1.69 8.59 -7.32
C LEU A 202 2.39 7.32 -7.79
N LYS A 203 3.74 7.29 -7.77
CA LYS A 203 4.54 6.09 -8.05
C LYS A 203 4.14 4.93 -7.13
N PHE A 204 3.94 5.21 -5.84
CA PHE A 204 3.52 4.21 -4.87
C PHE A 204 2.17 3.59 -5.22
N ARG A 205 1.18 4.42 -5.57
CA ARG A 205 -0.11 3.94 -6.08
C ARG A 205 0.07 3.11 -7.36
N ASP A 206 0.84 3.60 -8.31
CA ASP A 206 0.93 3.04 -9.66
C ASP A 206 1.57 1.65 -9.70
N PHE A 207 2.48 1.32 -8.78
CA PHE A 207 3.02 -0.04 -8.70
C PHE A 207 2.12 -1.02 -7.93
N GLY A 208 1.06 -0.52 -7.27
CA GLY A 208 0.07 -1.35 -6.57
C GLY A 208 -0.25 -0.94 -5.13
N GLY A 209 0.39 0.10 -4.59
CA GLY A 209 0.05 0.69 -3.29
C GLY A 209 0.08 -0.30 -2.14
N PHE A 210 -1.07 -0.46 -1.47
CA PHE A 210 -1.26 -1.38 -0.33
C PHE A 210 -1.66 -2.80 -0.77
N GLY A 211 -1.35 -3.19 -2.01
CA GLY A 211 -1.65 -4.52 -2.53
C GLY A 211 -3.11 -4.89 -2.36
N LYS A 212 -3.35 -6.02 -1.68
CA LYS A 212 -4.69 -6.55 -1.39
C LYS A 212 -5.49 -5.77 -0.34
N HIS A 213 -4.92 -4.77 0.35
CA HIS A 213 -5.66 -4.01 1.35
C HIS A 213 -6.49 -2.87 0.73
N GLU A 214 -7.63 -3.21 0.13
CA GLU A 214 -8.48 -2.28 -0.64
C GLU A 214 -8.83 -0.99 0.11
N SER A 215 -9.24 -1.07 1.39
CA SER A 215 -9.63 0.13 2.12
C SER A 215 -8.47 1.15 2.29
N LYS A 216 -7.21 0.68 2.41
CA LYS A 216 -6.04 1.55 2.46
C LYS A 216 -5.78 2.19 1.10
N ASN A 217 -5.98 1.45 0.00
CA ASN A 217 -5.91 1.98 -1.36
C ASN A 217 -6.98 3.04 -1.64
N ILE A 218 -8.20 2.86 -1.16
CA ILE A 218 -9.26 3.88 -1.26
C ILE A 218 -8.83 5.18 -0.56
N ILE A 219 -8.25 5.08 0.64
CA ILE A 219 -7.75 6.24 1.38
C ILE A 219 -6.59 6.92 0.62
N LEU A 220 -5.64 6.15 0.10
CA LEU A 220 -4.53 6.65 -0.72
C LEU A 220 -5.03 7.43 -1.94
N ASN A 221 -5.98 6.86 -2.68
CA ASN A 221 -6.57 7.49 -3.86
C ASN A 221 -7.28 8.80 -3.52
N ARG A 222 -8.03 8.83 -2.41
CA ARG A 222 -8.65 10.05 -1.89
C ARG A 222 -7.64 11.12 -1.48
N GLN A 223 -6.50 10.71 -0.94
CA GLN A 223 -5.43 11.66 -0.61
C GLN A 223 -4.77 12.26 -1.83
N LEU A 224 -4.51 11.45 -2.84
CA LEU A 224 -3.94 11.90 -4.11
C LEU A 224 -4.88 12.87 -4.83
N SER A 225 -6.19 12.61 -4.83
CA SER A 225 -7.16 13.51 -5.46
C SER A 225 -7.27 14.86 -4.75
N THR A 226 -7.09 14.88 -3.43
CA THR A 226 -7.21 16.10 -2.61
C THR A 226 -5.87 16.75 -2.29
N TYR A 227 -4.74 16.28 -2.85
CA TYR A 227 -3.38 16.63 -2.37
C TYR A 227 -3.14 18.15 -2.28
N GLY A 228 -3.82 18.95 -3.11
CA GLY A 228 -3.94 20.42 -3.00
C GLY A 228 -2.69 21.19 -3.42
N LYS A 229 -1.50 20.58 -3.27
CA LYS A 229 -0.22 21.08 -3.79
C LYS A 229 0.35 20.11 -4.82
N PHE A 230 -0.29 20.04 -5.98
CA PHE A 230 0.26 19.31 -7.12
C PHE A 230 1.61 19.91 -7.55
N PRO A 231 2.60 19.09 -7.95
CA PRO A 231 3.82 19.55 -8.59
C PRO A 231 3.52 20.43 -9.80
N TRP A 232 4.39 21.40 -10.10
CA TRP A 232 4.19 22.28 -11.26
C TRP A 232 4.18 21.51 -12.58
N SER A 233 4.91 20.41 -12.69
CA SER A 233 4.87 19.47 -13.82
C SER A 233 3.46 18.92 -14.04
N TYR A 234 2.85 18.34 -13.01
CA TYR A 234 1.50 17.79 -13.07
C TYR A 234 0.43 18.86 -13.34
N ARG A 235 0.51 20.00 -12.65
CA ARG A 235 -0.40 21.14 -12.92
C ARG A 235 -0.33 21.58 -14.37
N TYR A 236 0.87 21.56 -14.96
CA TYR A 236 1.04 21.89 -16.37
C TYR A 236 0.42 20.85 -17.28
N GLN A 237 0.61 19.55 -17.01
CA GLN A 237 -0.02 18.48 -17.81
C GLN A 237 -1.55 18.57 -17.80
N CYS A 238 -2.16 18.81 -16.63
CA CYS A 238 -3.62 19.01 -16.55
C CYS A 238 -4.06 20.26 -17.33
N LEU A 239 -3.31 21.36 -17.19
CA LEU A 239 -3.56 22.60 -17.93
C LEU A 239 -3.42 22.41 -19.44
N GLU A 240 -2.41 21.67 -19.88
CA GLU A 240 -2.17 21.35 -21.27
C GLU A 240 -3.32 20.51 -21.84
N ALA A 241 -3.76 19.46 -21.12
CA ALA A 241 -4.90 18.65 -21.53
C ALA A 241 -6.19 19.49 -21.67
N VAL A 242 -6.42 20.44 -20.77
CA VAL A 242 -7.53 21.38 -20.87
C VAL A 242 -7.37 22.29 -22.10
N LEU A 243 -6.22 22.95 -22.24
CA LEU A 243 -5.97 23.90 -23.33
C LEU A 243 -5.97 23.26 -24.71
N ARG A 244 -5.66 21.96 -24.84
CA ARG A 244 -5.83 21.21 -26.09
C ARG A 244 -7.29 21.08 -26.53
N ASN A 245 -8.24 21.19 -25.60
CA ASN A 245 -9.68 21.07 -25.88
C ASN A 245 -10.38 22.43 -26.02
N VAL A 246 -10.03 23.41 -25.17
CA VAL A 246 -10.69 24.74 -25.14
C VAL A 246 -9.88 25.86 -25.81
N ASN A 247 -8.67 25.57 -26.32
CA ASN A 247 -7.70 26.50 -26.95
C ASN A 247 -7.15 27.61 -26.05
N THR A 248 -8.02 28.29 -25.30
CA THR A 248 -7.67 29.41 -24.42
C THR A 248 -8.40 29.29 -23.09
N ILE A 249 -7.79 29.78 -22.01
CA ILE A 249 -8.48 29.97 -20.73
C ILE A 249 -8.09 31.30 -20.09
N THR A 250 -8.97 31.83 -19.23
CA THR A 250 -8.70 32.97 -18.36
C THR A 250 -8.29 32.52 -16.94
N ASN A 251 -7.93 33.48 -16.09
CA ASN A 251 -7.73 33.20 -14.66
C ASN A 251 -9.01 32.65 -13.99
N TYR A 252 -10.19 33.13 -14.38
CA TYR A 252 -11.48 32.68 -13.81
C TYR A 252 -11.84 31.27 -14.26
N ASP A 253 -11.58 30.93 -15.52
CA ASP A 253 -11.78 29.56 -16.00
C ASP A 253 -10.89 28.59 -15.21
N ALA A 254 -9.63 28.95 -14.97
CA ALA A 254 -8.73 28.14 -14.17
C ALA A 254 -9.17 28.00 -12.69
N VAL A 255 -9.84 29.01 -12.11
CA VAL A 255 -10.44 28.89 -10.77
C VAL A 255 -11.50 27.77 -10.77
N ASN A 256 -12.38 27.78 -11.76
CA ASN A 256 -13.48 26.82 -11.85
C ASN A 256 -12.99 25.41 -12.21
N ILE A 257 -12.08 25.29 -13.18
CA ILE A 257 -11.58 24.02 -13.70
C ILE A 257 -10.75 23.26 -12.66
N PHE A 258 -9.93 23.99 -11.88
CA PHE A 258 -8.98 23.38 -10.95
C PHE A 258 -9.37 23.53 -9.48
N ASP A 259 -10.59 24.01 -9.21
CA ASP A 259 -11.11 24.26 -7.85
C ASP A 259 -10.07 24.96 -6.95
N MET A 260 -9.61 26.13 -7.39
CA MET A 260 -8.58 26.89 -6.67
C MET A 260 -8.92 28.37 -6.60
N ASN A 261 -8.43 29.07 -5.57
CA ASN A 261 -8.66 30.51 -5.49
C ASN A 261 -7.97 31.29 -6.64
N TYR A 262 -8.49 32.48 -6.93
CA TYR A 262 -8.02 33.35 -8.01
C TYR A 262 -6.52 33.67 -7.94
N HIS A 263 -5.99 33.88 -6.73
CA HIS A 263 -4.57 34.16 -6.53
C HIS A 263 -3.70 32.99 -7.01
N ASN A 264 -4.06 31.76 -6.63
CA ASN A 264 -3.34 30.55 -7.03
C ASN A 264 -3.46 30.28 -8.53
N ALA A 265 -4.63 30.52 -9.14
CA ALA A 265 -4.84 30.39 -10.58
C ALA A 265 -3.94 31.37 -11.35
N LYS A 266 -3.96 32.64 -10.96
CA LYS A 266 -3.10 33.70 -11.53
C LYS A 266 -1.61 33.38 -11.37
N LEU A 267 -1.20 32.91 -10.19
CA LEU A 267 0.19 32.51 -9.92
C LEU A 267 0.63 31.36 -10.83
N MET A 268 -0.23 30.34 -10.99
CA MET A 268 0.01 29.19 -11.85
C MET A 268 0.20 29.58 -13.31
N LEU A 269 -0.76 30.31 -13.88
CA LEU A 269 -0.74 30.71 -15.28
C LEU A 269 0.42 31.65 -15.58
N SER A 270 0.69 32.62 -14.68
CA SER A 270 1.84 33.51 -14.77
C SER A 270 3.16 32.74 -14.77
N ARG A 271 3.30 31.74 -13.89
CA ARG A 271 4.52 30.92 -13.83
C ARG A 271 4.76 30.15 -15.13
N PHE A 272 3.74 29.51 -15.69
CA PHE A 272 3.89 28.77 -16.95
C PHE A 272 4.12 29.67 -18.16
N SER A 273 3.52 30.86 -18.17
CA SER A 273 3.83 31.87 -19.18
C SER A 273 5.28 32.34 -19.10
N LYS A 274 5.80 32.61 -17.88
CA LYS A 274 7.23 32.94 -17.67
C LYS A 274 8.19 31.82 -18.08
N GLN A 275 7.76 30.57 -18.00
CA GLN A 275 8.52 29.41 -18.46
C GLN A 275 8.45 29.22 -19.99
N GLY A 276 7.77 30.10 -20.72
CA GLY A 276 7.59 30.00 -22.17
C GLY A 276 6.61 28.92 -22.59
N LYS A 277 5.87 28.31 -21.67
CA LYS A 277 4.91 27.23 -21.96
C LYS A 277 3.55 27.76 -22.44
N LEU A 278 3.21 28.98 -22.05
CA LEU A 278 1.95 29.65 -22.44
C LEU A 278 2.25 30.99 -23.06
N SER A 279 1.48 31.36 -24.09
CA SER A 279 1.37 32.75 -24.52
C SER A 279 0.21 33.43 -23.79
N VAL A 280 0.35 34.73 -23.52
CA VAL A 280 -0.63 35.52 -22.78
C VAL A 280 -1.07 36.72 -23.60
N ASP A 281 -2.37 36.88 -23.78
CA ASP A 281 -3.04 38.06 -24.30
C ASP A 281 -3.61 38.87 -23.13
N LYS A 282 -3.44 40.19 -23.18
CA LYS A 282 -3.88 41.14 -22.14
C LYS A 282 -4.93 42.14 -22.64
N THR A 283 -5.55 41.86 -23.77
CA THR A 283 -6.57 42.72 -24.37
C THR A 283 -7.76 42.89 -23.42
N ASN A 284 -8.37 44.07 -23.40
CA ASN A 284 -9.56 44.39 -22.58
C ASN A 284 -9.40 44.14 -21.08
N LYS A 285 -8.18 44.33 -20.53
CA LYS A 285 -7.84 44.09 -19.11
C LYS A 285 -8.09 42.65 -18.64
N THR A 286 -8.30 41.72 -19.56
CA THR A 286 -8.49 40.29 -19.29
C THR A 286 -7.24 39.53 -19.70
N TYR A 287 -6.78 38.63 -18.83
CA TYR A 287 -5.61 37.80 -19.12
C TYR A 287 -6.09 36.47 -19.68
N THR A 288 -5.80 36.25 -20.96
CA THR A 288 -6.15 35.01 -21.68
C THR A 288 -4.87 34.26 -22.01
N TYR A 289 -4.84 32.97 -21.71
CA TYR A 289 -3.68 32.11 -21.86
C TYR A 289 -3.97 31.02 -22.88
N LYS A 290 -3.01 30.73 -23.76
CA LYS A 290 -3.03 29.58 -24.68
C LYS A 290 -1.70 28.85 -24.70
N LEU A 291 -1.69 27.59 -25.14
CA LEU A 291 -0.45 26.85 -25.35
C LEU A 291 0.44 27.61 -26.35
N LYS A 292 1.73 27.68 -26.06
CA LYS A 292 2.70 28.20 -27.02
C LYS A 292 3.06 27.07 -27.98
N GLU A 293 2.86 27.28 -29.27
CA GLU A 293 3.37 26.37 -30.30
C GLU A 293 4.91 26.37 -30.18
N ILE A 294 5.48 25.18 -30.03
CA ILE A 294 6.94 24.96 -30.00
C ILE A 294 7.41 24.78 -31.44
#